data_AF-A0A2X4TJQ2-F1
#
_entry.id   AF-A0A2X4TJQ2-F1
#
_cell.length_a   1.000
_cell.length_b   1.000
_cell.length_c   1.000
_cell.angle_alpha   90.00
_cell.angle_beta   90.00
_cell.angle_gamma   90.00
#
_symmetry.space_group_name_H-M   'P 1'
#
loop_
_entity.id
_entity.type
_entity.pdbx_description
1 polymer ?
#
loop_
_entity_poly.entity_id
_entity_poly.type
_entity_poly.pdbx_seq_one_letter_code
_entity_poly.pdbx_strand_id
1 'polypeptide(L)'
;MDVKVGSGAFMPTYELSEALAEAIVGVANGAGVRTTALLTDMNQVLASSAGNALEVREAVQFLTGEYRNPRLFDVTMALCIEMLISGQLAKDDAQARAKLQAVLDNGKAAEVFGRMVAARKARLISLRTTINTCPPPC
;
A
#
# COMPACT_ATOMS: atom_id res chain seq x y z
N MET A 1 0.51 -9.51 6.32
CA MET A 1 0.66 -10.35 5.12
C MET A 1 -0.57 -10.15 4.25
N ASP A 2 -0.38 -9.93 2.95
CA ASP A 2 -1.47 -9.76 2.00
C ASP A 2 -1.66 -11.06 1.23
N VAL A 3 -2.71 -11.81 1.56
CA VAL A 3 -3.01 -13.09 0.91
C VAL A 3 -4.14 -12.86 -0.08
N LYS A 4 -3.85 -13.09 -1.36
CA LYS A 4 -4.80 -12.83 -2.44
C LYS A 4 -5.83 -13.95 -2.53
N VAL A 5 -7.09 -13.58 -2.81
CA VAL A 5 -8.20 -14.52 -3.04
C VAL A 5 -8.86 -14.22 -4.39
N GLY A 6 -9.31 -15.26 -5.10
CA GLY A 6 -10.01 -15.12 -6.38
C GLY A 6 -9.25 -15.70 -7.58
N SER A 7 -9.74 -15.41 -8.79
CA SER A 7 -9.26 -16.01 -10.04
C SER A 7 -7.78 -15.76 -10.36
N GLY A 8 -7.22 -14.65 -9.90
CA GLY A 8 -5.79 -14.32 -10.04
C GLY A 8 -4.93 -14.68 -8.83
N ALA A 9 -5.50 -15.34 -7.81
CA ALA A 9 -4.78 -15.69 -6.60
C ALA A 9 -3.84 -16.89 -6.78
N PHE A 10 -2.87 -17.01 -5.88
CA PHE A 10 -1.96 -18.15 -5.85
C PHE A 10 -2.67 -19.44 -5.40
N MET A 11 -3.56 -19.34 -4.41
CA MET A 11 -4.33 -20.49 -3.92
C MET A 11 -5.63 -20.64 -4.72
N PRO A 12 -6.04 -21.87 -5.06
CA PRO A 12 -7.17 -22.10 -5.96
C PRO A 12 -8.53 -21.88 -5.29
N THR A 13 -8.61 -21.92 -3.96
CA THR A 13 -9.85 -21.72 -3.21
C THR A 13 -9.67 -20.73 -2.06
N TYR A 14 -10.78 -20.17 -1.60
CA TYR A 14 -10.78 -19.24 -0.47
C TYR A 14 -10.27 -19.92 0.81
N GLU A 15 -10.74 -21.13 1.09
CA GLU A 15 -10.41 -21.89 2.30
C GLU A 15 -8.91 -22.18 2.37
N LEU A 16 -8.29 -22.49 1.22
CA LEU A 16 -6.85 -22.70 1.13
C LEU A 16 -6.06 -21.39 1.30
N SER A 17 -6.62 -20.26 0.86
CA SER A 17 -6.02 -18.94 1.08
C SER A 17 -6.06 -18.57 2.57
N GLU A 18 -7.19 -18.83 3.23
CA GLU A 18 -7.37 -18.63 4.67
C GLU A 18 -6.41 -19.52 5.47
N ALA A 19 -6.33 -20.81 5.16
CA ALA A 19 -5.39 -21.73 5.81
C ALA A 19 -3.93 -21.30 5.63
N LEU A 20 -3.55 -20.79 4.45
CA LEU A 20 -2.21 -20.24 4.21
C LEU A 20 -1.96 -18.99 5.06
N ALA A 21 -2.94 -18.08 5.15
CA ALA A 21 -2.85 -16.88 5.97
C ALA A 21 -2.65 -17.23 7.45
N GLU A 22 -3.45 -18.16 7.98
CA GLU A 22 -3.36 -18.64 9.36
C GLU A 22 -2.00 -19.28 9.65
N ALA A 23 -1.51 -20.13 8.75
CA ALA A 23 -0.21 -20.77 8.90
C ALA A 23 0.94 -19.74 8.98
N ILE A 24 0.95 -18.75 8.07
CA ILE A 24 1.97 -17.69 8.06
C ILE A 24 1.90 -16.86 9.35
N VAL A 25 0.69 -16.46 9.76
CA VAL A 25 0.48 -15.69 11.00
C VAL A 25 0.95 -16.48 12.22
N GLY A 26 0.62 -17.77 12.31
CA GLY A 26 1.03 -18.63 13.41
C GLY A 26 2.55 -18.75 13.52
N VAL A 27 3.23 -19.03 12.40
CA VAL A 27 4.69 -19.15 12.38
C VAL A 27 5.38 -17.81 12.68
N ALA A 28 4.90 -16.71 12.08
CA ALA A 28 5.52 -15.40 12.27
C ALA A 28 5.39 -14.89 13.71
N ASN A 29 4.22 -15.05 14.33
CA ASN A 29 4.04 -14.71 15.74
C ASN A 29 4.83 -15.67 16.65
N GLY A 30 4.92 -16.95 16.30
CA GLY A 30 5.79 -17.91 16.99
C GLY A 30 7.28 -17.54 16.94
N ALA A 31 7.71 -16.87 15.86
CA ALA A 31 9.06 -16.32 15.71
C ALA A 31 9.25 -14.95 16.39
N GLY A 32 8.24 -14.42 17.09
CA GLY A 32 8.29 -13.14 17.78
C GLY A 32 8.03 -11.91 16.92
N VAL A 33 7.60 -12.09 15.66
CA VAL A 33 7.23 -10.99 14.77
C VAL A 33 5.71 -10.83 14.80
N ARG A 34 5.23 -9.74 15.42
CA ARG A 34 3.79 -9.42 15.45
C ARG A 34 3.26 -9.27 14.02
N THR A 35 2.48 -10.25 13.59
CA THR A 35 2.06 -10.39 12.20
C THR A 35 0.57 -10.63 12.13
N THR A 36 -0.12 -9.87 11.29
CA THR A 36 -1.51 -10.08 10.90
C THR A 36 -1.58 -10.39 9.40
N ALA A 37 -2.69 -10.97 8.93
CA ALA A 37 -2.92 -11.23 7.52
C ALA A 37 -4.28 -10.69 7.08
N LEU A 38 -4.33 -10.15 5.87
CA LEU A 38 -5.56 -9.71 5.22
C LEU A 38 -5.78 -10.58 3.97
N LEU A 39 -7.01 -11.05 3.81
CA LEU A 39 -7.47 -11.71 2.59
C LEU A 39 -8.02 -10.63 1.65
N THR A 40 -7.40 -10.41 0.50
CA THR A 40 -7.77 -9.33 -0.41
C THR A 40 -8.12 -9.83 -1.81
N ASP A 41 -9.14 -9.20 -2.41
CA ASP A 41 -9.68 -9.61 -3.71
C ASP A 41 -8.67 -9.42 -4.85
N MET A 42 -8.57 -10.46 -5.68
CA MET A 42 -7.78 -10.49 -6.91
C MET A 42 -8.58 -11.15 -8.05
N ASN A 43 -9.90 -10.95 -8.07
CA ASN A 43 -10.75 -11.38 -9.20
C ASN A 43 -10.64 -10.46 -10.43
N GLN A 44 -10.01 -9.30 -10.26
CA GLN A 44 -9.72 -8.32 -11.30
C GLN A 44 -8.46 -7.52 -10.92
N VAL A 45 -7.90 -6.77 -11.88
CA VAL A 45 -6.75 -5.88 -11.63
C VAL A 45 -7.10 -4.89 -10.52
N LEU A 46 -6.21 -4.74 -9.54
CA LEU A 46 -6.43 -3.90 -8.37
C LEU A 46 -6.24 -2.41 -8.68
N ALA A 47 -5.19 -2.10 -9.44
CA ALA A 47 -4.91 -0.76 -9.96
C ALA A 47 -5.66 -0.51 -11.28
N SER A 48 -5.71 0.75 -11.71
CA SER A 48 -6.28 1.11 -13.02
C SER A 48 -5.34 0.81 -14.19
N SER A 49 -4.08 0.46 -13.89
CA SER A 49 -3.07 0.07 -14.87
C SER A 49 -2.40 -1.26 -14.51
N ALA A 50 -1.86 -1.92 -15.54
CA ALA A 50 -1.03 -3.10 -15.42
C ALA A 50 0.19 -2.96 -16.36
N GLY A 51 1.40 -3.02 -15.81
CA GLY A 51 2.65 -2.88 -16.52
C GLY A 51 3.68 -2.02 -15.77
N ASN A 52 4.96 -2.21 -16.06
CA ASN A 52 6.08 -1.68 -15.27
C ASN A 52 6.04 -0.15 -15.05
N ALA A 53 6.14 0.64 -16.13
CA ALA A 53 6.21 2.11 -16.01
C ALA A 53 4.85 2.75 -15.73
N LEU A 54 3.77 2.10 -16.17
CA LEU A 54 2.40 2.59 -16.00
C LEU A 54 2.00 2.53 -14.51
N GLU A 55 2.33 1.43 -13.83
CA GLU A 55 2.10 1.27 -12.39
C GLU A 55 2.92 2.26 -11.58
N VAL A 56 4.17 2.52 -11.96
CA VAL A 56 5.00 3.54 -11.29
C VAL A 56 4.39 4.93 -11.44
N ARG A 57 3.87 5.27 -12.62
CA ARG A 57 3.18 6.55 -12.84
C ARG A 57 1.92 6.64 -11.96
N GLU A 58 1.11 5.59 -11.91
CA GLU A 58 -0.10 5.56 -11.09
C GLU A 58 0.24 5.66 -9.59
N ALA A 59 1.32 5.03 -9.12
CA ALA A 59 1.78 5.15 -7.75
C ALA A 59 2.18 6.60 -7.39
N VAL A 60 2.81 7.33 -8.31
CA VAL A 60 3.15 8.75 -8.11
C VAL A 60 1.89 9.61 -8.08
N GLN A 61 0.95 9.39 -8.99
CA GLN A 61 -0.35 10.08 -9.00
C GLN A 61 -1.16 9.81 -7.72
N PHE A 62 -1.10 8.56 -7.21
CA PHE A 62 -1.75 8.16 -5.97
C PHE A 62 -1.17 8.91 -4.76
N LEU A 63 0.15 8.97 -4.66
CA LEU A 63 0.86 9.62 -3.56
C LEU A 63 0.74 11.15 -3.58
N THR A 64 0.66 11.75 -4.77
CA THR A 64 0.49 13.21 -4.95
C THR A 64 -0.97 13.67 -4.88
N GLY A 65 -1.93 12.73 -4.93
CA GLY A 65 -3.36 13.03 -4.83
C GLY A 65 -4.03 13.40 -6.16
N GLU A 66 -3.33 13.27 -7.30
CA GLU A 66 -3.88 13.53 -8.63
C GLU A 66 -4.97 12.51 -9.01
N TYR A 67 -4.74 11.23 -8.72
CA TYR A 67 -5.69 10.15 -8.98
C TYR A 67 -5.49 9.00 -8.00
N ARG A 68 -6.59 8.53 -7.40
CA ARG A 68 -6.59 7.38 -6.47
C ARG A 68 -7.73 6.43 -6.86
N ASN A 69 -7.38 5.25 -7.38
CA ASN A 69 -8.37 4.19 -7.59
C ASN A 69 -8.94 3.77 -6.21
N PRO A 70 -10.27 3.73 -6.03
CA PRO A 70 -10.88 3.46 -4.72
C PRO A 70 -10.53 2.07 -4.18
N ARG A 71 -10.47 1.04 -5.03
CA ARG A 71 -10.14 -0.33 -4.59
C ARG A 71 -8.68 -0.44 -4.16
N LEU A 72 -7.78 0.16 -4.95
CA LEU A 72 -6.36 0.24 -4.59
C LEU A 72 -6.18 1.03 -3.29
N PHE A 73 -6.93 2.11 -3.11
CA PHE A 73 -6.90 2.92 -1.90
C PHE A 73 -7.32 2.11 -0.67
N ASP A 74 -8.45 1.39 -0.73
CA ASP A 74 -8.95 0.61 0.40
C ASP A 74 -7.99 -0.48 0.84
N VAL A 75 -7.45 -1.26 -0.12
CA VAL A 75 -6.46 -2.31 0.18
C VAL A 75 -5.17 -1.72 0.73
N THR A 76 -4.66 -0.64 0.13
CA THR A 76 -3.44 0.02 0.60
C THR A 76 -3.61 0.56 2.02
N MET A 77 -4.74 1.22 2.29
CA MET A 77 -5.04 1.76 3.62
C MET A 77 -5.18 0.65 4.65
N ALA A 78 -5.91 -0.42 4.35
CA ALA A 78 -6.08 -1.55 5.28
C ALA A 78 -4.72 -2.18 5.64
N LEU A 79 -3.85 -2.42 4.65
CA LEU A 79 -2.51 -2.97 4.88
C LEU A 79 -1.66 -2.03 5.75
N CYS A 80 -1.67 -0.72 5.47
CA CYS A 80 -0.91 0.24 6.25
C CYS A 80 -1.43 0.39 7.69
N ILE A 81 -2.74 0.26 7.91
CA ILE A 81 -3.33 0.30 9.26
C ILE A 81 -2.80 -0.85 10.11
N GLU A 82 -2.85 -2.07 9.58
CA GLU A 82 -2.32 -3.27 10.23
C GLU A 82 -0.84 -3.13 10.59
N MET A 83 -0.04 -2.52 9.70
CA MET A 83 1.37 -2.23 9.96
C MET A 83 1.56 -1.22 11.10
N LEU A 84 0.76 -0.14 11.14
CA LEU A 84 0.86 0.87 12.20
C LEU A 84 0.47 0.31 13.57
N ILE A 85 -0.58 -0.52 13.63
CA ILE A 85 -1.03 -1.16 14.87
C ILE A 85 -0.01 -2.20 15.33
N SER A 86 0.46 -3.06 14.42
CA SER A 86 1.47 -4.08 14.73
C SER A 86 2.79 -3.46 15.19
N GLY A 87 3.20 -2.35 14.57
CA GLY A 87 4.37 -1.56 14.94
C GLY A 87 4.18 -0.64 16.15
N GLN A 88 3.01 -0.64 16.81
CA GLN A 88 2.69 0.20 17.96
C GLN A 88 2.80 1.71 17.69
N LEU A 89 2.61 2.12 16.43
CA LEU A 89 2.59 3.51 15.98
C LEU A 89 1.16 4.11 15.99
N ALA A 90 0.15 3.25 16.11
CA ALA A 90 -1.24 3.58 16.34
C ALA A 90 -1.89 2.57 17.32
N LYS A 91 -2.91 3.03 18.06
CA LYS A 91 -3.63 2.22 19.05
C LYS A 91 -4.85 1.50 18.47
N ASP A 92 -5.48 2.09 17.47
CA ASP A 92 -6.71 1.63 16.85
C ASP A 92 -6.75 2.04 15.37
N ASP A 93 -7.72 1.48 14.65
CA ASP A 93 -7.95 1.74 13.22
C ASP A 93 -8.16 3.22 12.91
N ALA A 94 -8.98 3.90 13.72
CA ALA A 94 -9.32 5.31 13.50
C ALA A 94 -8.08 6.21 13.59
N GLN A 95 -7.23 5.99 14.60
CA GLN A 95 -5.98 6.71 14.77
C GLN A 95 -4.98 6.38 13.64
N ALA A 96 -4.88 5.11 13.24
CA ALA A 96 -4.01 4.69 12.14
C ALA A 96 -4.44 5.35 10.82
N ARG A 97 -5.74 5.28 10.49
CA ARG A 97 -6.33 5.90 9.30
C ARG A 97 -6.12 7.41 9.29
N ALA A 98 -6.34 8.11 10.40
CA ALA A 98 -6.10 9.55 10.50
C ALA A 98 -4.63 9.92 10.25
N LYS A 99 -3.68 9.15 10.81
CA LYS A 99 -2.24 9.36 10.57
C LYS A 99 -1.86 9.15 9.10
N LEU A 100 -2.39 8.09 8.48
CA LEU A 100 -2.13 7.76 7.08
C LEU A 100 -2.72 8.81 6.14
N GLN A 101 -3.97 9.21 6.38
CA GLN A 101 -4.62 10.26 5.60
C GLN A 101 -3.85 11.59 5.69
N ALA A 102 -3.42 11.98 6.89
CA ALA A 102 -2.63 13.19 7.07
C ALA A 102 -1.32 13.18 6.26
N VAL A 103 -0.60 12.05 6.17
CA VAL A 103 0.65 11.99 5.38
C VAL A 103 0.44 11.90 3.87
N LEU A 104 -0.74 11.44 3.44
CA LEU A 104 -1.16 11.48 2.04
C LEU A 104 -1.56 12.90 1.63
N ASP A 105 -2.24 13.64 2.51
CA ASP A 105 -2.75 14.98 2.19
C ASP A 105 -1.68 16.07 2.33
N ASN A 106 -0.72 15.91 3.25
CA ASN A 106 0.38 16.86 3.40
C ASN A 106 1.59 16.57 2.47
N GLY A 107 1.49 15.57 1.59
CA GLY A 107 2.52 15.23 0.60
C GLY A 107 3.77 14.54 1.16
N LYS A 108 3.88 14.30 2.48
CA LYS A 108 5.04 13.61 3.07
C LYS A 108 5.24 12.21 2.52
N ALA A 109 4.16 11.50 2.18
CA ALA A 109 4.26 10.18 1.56
C ALA A 109 5.00 10.24 0.21
N ALA A 110 4.66 11.21 -0.65
CA ALA A 110 5.33 11.45 -1.93
C ALA A 110 6.79 11.90 -1.74
N GLU A 111 7.06 12.74 -0.75
CA GLU A 111 8.42 13.19 -0.42
C GLU A 111 9.33 12.01 -0.01
N VAL A 112 8.85 11.14 0.88
CA VAL A 112 9.57 9.92 1.32
C VAL A 112 9.84 9.00 0.13
N PHE A 113 8.86 8.81 -0.76
CA PHE A 113 9.05 8.03 -1.98
C PHE A 113 10.13 8.63 -2.87
N GLY A 114 10.12 9.96 -3.08
CA GLY A 114 11.16 10.67 -3.82
C GLY A 114 12.56 10.49 -3.21
N ARG A 115 12.68 10.59 -1.88
CA ARG A 115 13.94 10.35 -1.15
C ARG A 115 14.42 8.91 -1.29
N MET A 116 13.51 7.93 -1.24
CA MET A 116 13.83 6.51 -1.44
C MET A 116 14.43 6.27 -2.84
N VAL A 117 13.80 6.82 -3.89
CA VAL A 117 14.28 6.69 -5.27
C VAL A 117 15.66 7.35 -5.43
N ALA A 118 15.86 8.53 -4.83
CA ALA A 118 17.14 9.23 -4.81
C ALA A 118 18.26 8.38 -4.19
N ALA A 119 17.99 7.77 -3.03
CA ALA A 119 18.94 6.96 -2.28
C ALA A 119 19.38 5.70 -3.05
N ARG A 120 18.54 5.19 -3.96
CA ARG A 120 18.84 4.03 -4.81
C ARG A 120 19.53 4.39 -6.14
N LYS A 121 20.05 5.62 -6.27
CA LYS A 121 20.74 6.15 -7.47
C LYS A 121 19.89 6.20 -8.74
N ALA A 122 18.56 6.10 -8.61
CA ALA A 122 17.66 6.29 -9.75
C ALA A 122 17.54 7.78 -10.09
N ARG A 123 17.45 8.10 -11.39
CA ARG A 123 17.47 9.49 -11.87
C ARG A 123 16.15 10.21 -11.54
N LEU A 124 16.18 11.05 -10.51
CA LEU A 124 15.06 11.88 -10.01
C LEU A 124 14.39 12.81 -11.04
N ILE A 125 15.01 13.04 -12.20
CA ILE A 125 14.51 13.97 -13.22
C ILE A 125 13.13 13.56 -13.74
N SER A 126 12.80 12.25 -13.79
CA SER A 126 11.48 11.80 -14.22
C SER A 126 10.36 12.04 -13.20
N LEU A 127 10.69 12.23 -11.92
CA LEU A 127 9.71 12.38 -10.83
C LEU A 127 9.46 13.85 -10.48
N ARG A 128 10.46 14.73 -10.62
CA ARG A 128 10.30 16.17 -10.36
C ARG A 128 9.31 16.84 -11.30
N THR A 129 9.20 16.40 -12.56
CA THR A 129 8.27 16.99 -13.53
C THR A 129 6.80 16.70 -13.20
N THR A 130 6.52 15.64 -12.45
CA THR A 130 5.15 15.26 -12.01
C THR A 130 4.83 15.80 -10.61
N ILE A 131 5.84 15.90 -9.73
CA ILE A 131 5.64 16.39 -8.35
C ILE A 131 5.58 17.93 -8.28
N ASN A 132 6.31 18.65 -9.15
CA ASN A 132 6.32 20.14 -9.14
C ASN A 132 5.16 20.79 -9.93
N THR A 133 4.23 20.03 -10.50
CA THR A 133 3.06 20.58 -11.21
C THR A 133 1.81 20.68 -10.33
N CYS A 134 1.91 20.36 -9.04
CA CYS A 134 0.81 20.57 -8.10
C CYS A 134 0.75 22.07 -7.72
N PRO A 135 -0.29 22.83 -8.11
CA PRO A 135 -0.48 24.17 -7.57
C PRO A 135 -0.86 24.07 -6.08
N PRO A 136 -0.51 25.06 -5.25
CA PRO A 136 -0.91 25.08 -3.85
C PRO A 136 -2.45 25.04 -3.74
N PRO A 137 -3.02 24.37 -2.71
CA PRO A 137 -4.45 24.41 -2.48
C PRO A 137 -4.87 25.85 -2.18
N CYS A 138 -5.79 26.38 -2.99
CA CYS A 138 -6.55 27.60 -2.72
C CYS A 138 -7.65 27.33 -1.69
#